data_AF-A0A3D2B1E7-F1
#
_entry.id   AF-A0A3D2B1E7-F1
#
_cell.length_a   1.000
_cell.length_b   1.000
_cell.length_c   1.000
_cell.angle_alpha   90.00
_cell.angle_beta   90.00
_cell.angle_gamma   90.00
#
_symmetry.space_group_name_H-M   'P 1'
#
loop_
_entity.id
_entity.type
_entity.pdbx_description
1 polymer ?
#
loop_
_entity_poly.entity_id
_entity_poly.type
_entity_poly.pdbx_seq_one_letter_code
_entity_poly.pdbx_strand_id
1 'polypeptide(L)'
;MSTNDWIAGGVTAPAGFRAAGVACGIKPVGLDLAIVDAGIPTSAAAVFTTNLVAAAPVLVSKSHLKTSGGRARAVIINSGCANACTGEEGLAVAQSMANAGAECLGCDPVDVLIASTGVIGVHLDDRRVANGIANATTALSREGHDDAARAILTTDIG
;
A
#
# COMPACT_ATOMS: atom_id res chain seq x y z
N MET A 1 6.98 -32.44 6.55
CA MET A 1 7.51 -31.07 6.42
C MET A 1 7.38 -30.42 7.79
N SER A 2 8.48 -29.96 8.38
CA SER A 2 8.46 -29.23 9.65
C SER A 2 7.68 -27.93 9.43
N THR A 3 6.75 -27.60 10.31
CA THR A 3 5.80 -26.48 10.16
C THR A 3 6.42 -25.09 10.36
N ASN A 4 7.75 -24.98 10.42
CA ASN A 4 8.47 -23.77 10.83
C ASN A 4 9.63 -23.36 9.89
N ASP A 5 9.70 -23.91 8.69
CA ASP A 5 10.71 -23.48 7.72
C ASP A 5 10.29 -22.13 7.10
N TRP A 6 11.09 -21.09 7.34
CA TRP A 6 10.88 -19.78 6.72
C TRP A 6 11.05 -19.89 5.20
N ILE A 7 10.06 -19.42 4.46
CA ILE A 7 10.10 -19.40 3.00
C ILE A 7 10.75 -18.09 2.56
N ALA A 8 11.88 -18.17 1.85
CA ALA A 8 12.52 -17.02 1.22
C ALA A 8 11.60 -16.40 0.14
N GLY A 9 11.67 -15.08 -0.05
CA GLY A 9 10.83 -14.37 -1.03
C GLY A 9 9.72 -13.50 -0.44
N GLY A 10 9.55 -13.47 0.89
CA GLY A 10 8.57 -12.59 1.54
C GLY A 10 7.17 -12.67 0.92
N VAL A 11 6.59 -11.50 0.58
CA VAL A 11 5.26 -11.41 -0.04
C VAL A 11 5.18 -11.96 -1.46
N THR A 12 6.31 -12.17 -2.15
CA THR A 12 6.35 -12.71 -3.52
C THR A 12 6.70 -14.21 -3.56
N ALA A 13 6.93 -14.84 -2.41
CA ALA A 13 7.15 -16.28 -2.31
C ALA A 13 5.97 -17.10 -2.86
N PRO A 14 4.69 -16.78 -2.54
CA PRO A 14 3.55 -17.42 -3.18
C PRO A 14 3.48 -17.09 -4.68
N ALA A 15 3.05 -18.05 -5.49
CA ALA A 15 2.85 -17.83 -6.92
C ALA A 15 1.76 -16.77 -7.18
N GLY A 16 1.94 -15.95 -8.21
CA GLY A 16 0.99 -14.92 -8.63
C GLY A 16 1.21 -13.54 -7.99
N PHE A 17 2.01 -13.44 -6.92
CA PHE A 17 2.33 -12.16 -6.29
C PHE A 17 3.58 -11.52 -6.90
N ARG A 18 3.49 -10.21 -7.10
CA ARG A 18 4.60 -9.31 -7.45
C ARG A 18 4.64 -8.17 -6.46
N ALA A 19 5.81 -7.62 -6.23
CA ALA A 19 5.97 -6.46 -5.36
C ALA A 19 7.00 -5.50 -5.92
N ALA A 20 6.93 -4.26 -5.46
CA ALA A 20 7.92 -3.22 -5.71
C ALA A 20 7.97 -2.26 -4.53
N GLY A 21 9.14 -1.68 -4.29
CA GLY A 21 9.33 -0.51 -3.42
C GLY A 21 10.13 0.55 -4.16
N VAL A 22 9.70 1.80 -4.07
CA VAL A 22 10.35 2.94 -4.75
C VAL A 22 10.52 4.11 -3.79
N ALA A 23 11.44 5.01 -4.12
CA ALA A 23 11.53 6.33 -3.52
C ALA A 23 10.69 7.32 -4.36
N CYS A 24 9.64 7.87 -3.79
CA CYS A 24 8.80 8.91 -4.38
C CYS A 24 8.94 10.27 -3.67
N GLY A 25 9.76 10.34 -2.61
CA GLY A 25 10.17 11.59 -1.96
C GLY A 25 9.20 12.08 -0.90
N ILE A 26 8.41 11.18 -0.30
CA ILE A 26 7.69 11.45 0.95
C ILE A 26 8.69 11.49 2.10
N LYS A 27 9.64 10.54 2.13
CA LYS A 27 10.80 10.58 3.00
C LYS A 27 11.95 11.34 2.32
N PRO A 28 12.82 12.04 3.07
CA PRO A 28 13.99 12.68 2.50
C PRO A 28 14.98 11.70 1.84
N VAL A 29 15.08 10.48 2.38
CA VAL A 29 15.99 9.43 1.94
C VAL A 29 15.32 8.06 2.07
N GLY A 30 15.62 7.17 1.13
CA GLY A 30 15.18 5.77 1.15
C GLY A 30 13.86 5.54 0.42
N LEU A 31 13.48 4.26 0.32
CA LEU A 31 12.22 3.85 -0.28
C LEU A 31 11.06 4.21 0.65
N ASP A 32 9.95 4.67 0.09
CA ASP A 32 8.83 5.23 0.86
C ASP A 32 7.45 4.94 0.25
N LEU A 33 7.39 4.19 -0.84
CA LEU A 33 6.16 3.67 -1.42
C LEU A 33 6.33 2.23 -1.89
N ALA A 34 5.42 1.35 -1.47
CA ALA A 34 5.34 -0.05 -1.88
C ALA A 34 4.04 -0.36 -2.61
N ILE A 35 4.10 -1.33 -3.53
CA ILE A 35 2.94 -2.01 -4.09
C ILE A 35 3.14 -3.52 -3.93
N VAL A 36 2.11 -4.21 -3.44
CA VAL A 36 1.99 -5.66 -3.51
C VAL A 36 0.79 -5.98 -4.41
N ASP A 37 1.05 -6.66 -5.52
CA ASP A 37 0.07 -6.96 -6.57
C ASP A 37 -0.16 -8.48 -6.67
N ALA A 38 -1.43 -8.90 -6.61
CA ALA A 38 -1.84 -10.30 -6.71
C ALA A 38 -2.10 -10.78 -8.16
N GLY A 39 -1.92 -9.93 -9.18
CA GLY A 39 -2.06 -10.34 -10.57
C GLY A 39 -3.51 -10.47 -11.07
N ILE A 40 -4.48 -10.66 -10.16
CA ILE A 40 -5.94 -10.61 -10.34
C ILE A 40 -6.61 -10.25 -9.00
N PRO A 41 -7.83 -9.68 -8.98
CA PRO A 41 -8.53 -9.51 -7.71
C PRO A 41 -8.79 -10.87 -7.05
N THR A 42 -8.23 -11.06 -5.86
CA THR A 42 -8.20 -12.32 -5.11
C THR A 42 -8.90 -12.15 -3.76
N SER A 43 -9.24 -13.26 -3.09
CA SER A 43 -9.83 -13.23 -1.77
C SER A 43 -8.92 -12.52 -0.77
N ALA A 44 -9.48 -11.59 -0.01
CA ALA A 44 -8.77 -10.76 0.95
C ALA A 44 -9.55 -10.65 2.26
N ALA A 45 -8.82 -10.56 3.35
CA ALA A 45 -9.35 -10.26 4.68
C ALA A 45 -8.42 -9.25 5.35
N ALA A 46 -8.98 -8.30 6.09
CA ALA A 46 -8.21 -7.31 6.83
C ALA A 46 -8.87 -7.01 8.18
N VAL A 47 -8.03 -6.77 9.17
CA VAL A 47 -8.42 -6.17 10.45
C VAL A 47 -7.90 -4.75 10.49
N PHE A 48 -8.68 -3.85 11.06
CA PHE A 48 -8.35 -2.43 11.15
C PHE A 48 -8.29 -2.02 12.61
N THR A 49 -7.57 -0.94 12.91
CA THR A 49 -7.49 -0.39 14.26
C THR A 49 -8.89 -0.10 14.83
N THR A 50 -9.06 -0.35 16.12
CA THR A 50 -10.28 0.00 16.88
C THR A 50 -10.25 1.42 17.44
N ASN A 51 -9.14 2.15 17.23
CA ASN A 51 -9.03 3.54 17.65
C ASN A 51 -10.09 4.40 16.96
N LEU A 52 -10.74 5.28 17.74
CA LEU A 52 -11.75 6.21 17.25
C LEU A 52 -11.19 7.18 16.19
N VAL A 53 -9.90 7.49 16.27
CA VAL A 53 -9.18 8.36 15.33
C VAL A 53 -8.52 7.50 14.26
N ALA A 54 -9.34 6.95 13.36
CA ALA A 54 -8.85 6.18 12.21
C ALA A 54 -8.33 7.12 11.12
N ALA A 55 -7.17 6.79 10.55
CA ALA A 55 -6.57 7.52 9.44
C ALA A 55 -7.42 7.38 8.15
N ALA A 56 -7.33 8.35 7.24
CA ALA A 56 -7.99 8.30 5.94
C ALA A 56 -7.79 6.97 5.17
N PRO A 57 -6.57 6.41 5.02
CA PRO A 57 -6.37 5.14 4.32
C PRO A 57 -7.09 3.94 4.97
N VAL A 58 -7.28 3.96 6.29
CA VAL A 58 -8.05 2.91 6.99
C VAL A 58 -9.51 2.97 6.59
N LEU A 59 -10.09 4.16 6.51
CA LEU A 59 -11.49 4.35 6.11
C LEU A 59 -11.71 3.90 4.66
N VAL A 60 -10.83 4.29 3.75
CA VAL A 60 -10.88 3.88 2.33
C VAL A 60 -10.75 2.37 2.19
N SER A 61 -9.70 1.76 2.74
CA SER A 61 -9.48 0.31 2.63
C SER A 61 -10.60 -0.53 3.25
N LYS A 62 -11.19 -0.08 4.37
CA LYS A 62 -12.34 -0.75 4.98
C LYS A 62 -13.58 -0.66 4.08
N SER A 63 -13.80 0.49 3.44
CA SER A 63 -14.89 0.68 2.47
C SER A 63 -14.69 -0.19 1.22
N HIS A 64 -13.49 -0.19 0.66
CA HIS A 64 -13.10 -0.97 -0.52
C HIS A 64 -13.29 -2.46 -0.28
N LEU A 65 -12.73 -3.01 0.81
CA LEU A 65 -12.86 -4.43 1.14
C LEU A 65 -14.32 -4.87 1.34
N LYS A 66 -15.16 -3.99 1.91
CA LYS A 66 -16.60 -4.25 2.05
C LYS A 66 -17.30 -4.25 0.70
N THR A 67 -16.96 -3.30 -0.17
CA THR A 67 -17.59 -3.08 -1.47
C THR A 67 -17.22 -4.15 -2.48
N SER A 68 -15.96 -4.61 -2.47
CA SER A 68 -15.46 -5.68 -3.32
C SER A 68 -15.91 -7.08 -2.89
N GLY A 69 -16.65 -7.19 -1.78
CA GLY A 69 -17.09 -8.47 -1.24
C GLY A 69 -15.95 -9.32 -0.67
N GLY A 70 -14.95 -8.69 -0.06
CA GLY A 70 -13.78 -9.39 0.50
C GLY A 70 -12.75 -9.77 -0.56
N ARG A 71 -12.56 -8.91 -1.57
CA ARG A 71 -11.54 -9.09 -2.60
C ARG A 71 -10.58 -7.91 -2.64
N ALA A 72 -9.34 -8.16 -3.03
CA ALA A 72 -8.37 -7.14 -3.35
C ALA A 72 -7.45 -7.61 -4.47
N ARG A 73 -7.06 -6.68 -5.33
CA ARG A 73 -6.07 -6.84 -6.39
C ARG A 73 -4.68 -6.45 -5.91
N ALA A 74 -4.57 -5.35 -5.18
CA ALA A 74 -3.30 -4.83 -4.71
C ALA A 74 -3.44 -4.11 -3.37
N VAL A 75 -2.31 -3.98 -2.67
CA VAL A 75 -2.16 -3.06 -1.56
C VAL A 75 -1.06 -2.06 -1.88
N ILE A 76 -1.37 -0.77 -1.80
CA ILE A 76 -0.43 0.32 -1.98
C ILE A 76 -0.16 0.95 -0.62
N ILE A 77 1.13 1.08 -0.28
CA ILE A 77 1.55 1.45 1.07
C ILE A 77 2.56 2.57 0.97
N ASN A 78 2.35 3.67 1.69
CA ASN A 78 3.37 4.71 1.83
C ASN A 78 3.90 4.79 3.27
N SER A 79 5.17 5.20 3.41
CA SER A 79 5.78 5.54 4.70
C SER A 79 6.21 7.00 4.75
N GLY A 80 6.53 7.51 5.95
CA GLY A 80 6.92 8.90 6.19
C GLY A 80 5.76 9.85 6.48
N CYS A 81 4.53 9.52 6.08
CA CYS A 81 3.32 10.28 6.37
C CYS A 81 2.14 9.33 6.59
N ALA A 82 1.47 9.44 7.75
CA ALA A 82 0.36 8.56 8.11
C ALA A 82 -0.97 8.93 7.43
N ASN A 83 -1.07 10.12 6.85
CA ASN A 83 -2.33 10.69 6.34
C ASN A 83 -3.48 10.52 7.34
N ALA A 84 -3.19 10.87 8.60
CA ALA A 84 -4.08 10.77 9.74
C ALA A 84 -4.36 12.18 10.27
N CYS A 85 -5.59 12.42 10.73
CA CYS A 85 -6.06 13.73 11.19
C CYS A 85 -5.96 14.84 10.11
N THR A 86 -6.17 14.48 8.85
CA THR A 86 -6.03 15.36 7.66
C THR A 86 -7.37 15.73 7.01
N GLY A 87 -8.49 15.38 7.65
CA GLY A 87 -9.84 15.77 7.21
C GLY A 87 -10.24 15.23 5.83
N GLU A 88 -11.12 15.96 5.15
CA GLU A 88 -11.64 15.60 3.83
C GLU A 88 -10.54 15.57 2.76
N GLU A 89 -9.54 16.45 2.87
CA GLU A 89 -8.41 16.46 1.94
C GLU A 89 -7.60 15.16 2.03
N GLY A 90 -7.31 14.70 3.26
CA GLY A 90 -6.63 13.41 3.45
C GLY A 90 -7.42 12.23 2.90
N LEU A 91 -8.75 12.26 3.02
CA LEU A 91 -9.64 11.26 2.44
C LEU A 91 -9.60 11.29 0.90
N ALA A 92 -9.63 12.48 0.31
CA ALA A 92 -9.51 12.67 -1.14
C ALA A 92 -8.17 12.14 -1.67
N VAL A 93 -7.06 12.42 -0.98
CA VAL A 93 -5.74 11.87 -1.34
C VAL A 93 -5.74 10.34 -1.26
N ALA A 94 -6.28 9.75 -0.19
CA ALA A 94 -6.35 8.29 -0.08
C ALA A 94 -7.19 7.64 -1.20
N GLN A 95 -8.29 8.28 -1.62
CA GLN A 95 -9.08 7.82 -2.77
C GLN A 95 -8.32 7.98 -4.09
N SER A 96 -7.61 9.11 -4.27
CA SER A 96 -6.76 9.38 -5.43
C SER A 96 -5.67 8.31 -5.58
N MET A 97 -5.02 7.91 -4.48
CA MET A 97 -4.05 6.81 -4.47
C MET A 97 -4.64 5.51 -5.00
N ALA A 98 -5.84 5.13 -4.55
CA ALA A 98 -6.49 3.92 -5.01
C ALA A 98 -6.86 3.99 -6.50
N ASN A 99 -7.36 5.14 -6.95
CA ASN A 99 -7.67 5.38 -8.36
C ASN A 99 -6.43 5.29 -9.25
N ALA A 100 -5.34 5.97 -8.87
CA ALA A 100 -4.08 5.95 -9.60
C ALA A 100 -3.49 4.52 -9.68
N GLY A 101 -3.56 3.78 -8.57
CA GLY A 101 -3.16 2.38 -8.53
C GLY A 101 -4.00 1.51 -9.47
N ALA A 102 -5.31 1.69 -9.43
CA ALA A 102 -6.24 0.93 -10.24
C ALA A 102 -6.09 1.20 -11.73
N GLU A 103 -5.86 2.46 -12.11
CA GLU A 103 -5.55 2.86 -13.48
C GLU A 103 -4.25 2.19 -13.97
N CYS A 104 -3.17 2.26 -13.18
CA CYS A 104 -1.88 1.66 -13.55
C CYS A 104 -1.95 0.13 -13.65
N LEU A 105 -2.80 -0.52 -12.83
CA LEU A 105 -2.94 -1.98 -12.76
C LEU A 105 -4.04 -2.54 -13.67
N GLY A 106 -4.87 -1.67 -14.26
CA GLY A 106 -6.02 -2.07 -15.07
C GLY A 106 -7.08 -2.84 -14.28
N CYS A 107 -7.46 -2.34 -13.11
CA CYS A 107 -8.47 -2.97 -12.24
C CYS A 107 -9.48 -1.93 -11.70
N ASP A 108 -10.46 -2.38 -10.92
CA ASP A 108 -11.42 -1.48 -10.28
C ASP A 108 -10.76 -0.78 -9.07
N PRO A 109 -10.94 0.54 -8.86
CA PRO A 109 -10.50 1.23 -7.64
C PRO A 109 -10.84 0.52 -6.34
N VAL A 110 -12.02 -0.12 -6.23
CA VAL A 110 -12.41 -0.81 -4.98
C VAL A 110 -11.62 -2.09 -4.73
N ASP A 111 -10.88 -2.60 -5.72
CA ASP A 111 -9.96 -3.72 -5.56
C ASP A 111 -8.59 -3.29 -5.02
N VAL A 112 -8.30 -1.98 -4.91
CA VAL A 112 -7.02 -1.47 -4.40
C VAL A 112 -7.17 -1.03 -2.95
N LEU A 113 -6.42 -1.67 -2.05
CA LEU A 113 -6.34 -1.25 -0.64
C LEU A 113 -5.17 -0.28 -0.46
N ILE A 114 -5.33 0.70 0.42
CA ILE A 114 -4.33 1.70 0.76
C ILE A 114 -3.95 1.61 2.25
N ALA A 115 -2.65 1.75 2.54
CA ALA A 115 -2.14 1.95 3.88
C ALA A 115 -1.11 3.08 3.92
N SER A 116 -1.03 3.76 5.05
CA SER A 116 -0.06 4.84 5.27
C SER A 116 0.49 4.76 6.69
N THR A 117 1.78 5.07 6.85
CA THR A 117 2.45 5.12 8.15
C THR A 117 3.43 6.28 8.23
N GLY A 118 3.63 6.85 9.41
CA GLY A 118 4.54 7.98 9.64
C GLY A 118 3.92 9.08 10.49
N VAL A 119 4.25 10.32 10.17
CA VAL A 119 3.83 11.49 10.96
C VAL A 119 2.31 11.74 10.83
N ILE A 120 1.65 12.02 11.94
CA ILE A 120 0.21 12.37 12.02
C ILE A 120 0.04 13.89 11.87
N GLY A 121 -1.05 14.32 11.24
CA GLY A 121 -1.40 15.75 11.07
C GLY A 121 -0.64 16.45 9.94
N VAL A 122 0.06 15.69 9.10
CA VAL A 122 0.77 16.19 7.91
C VAL A 122 0.02 15.75 6.65
N HIS A 123 -0.17 16.68 5.71
CA HIS A 123 -0.79 16.40 4.43
C HIS A 123 0.17 15.63 3.52
N LEU A 124 -0.36 14.58 2.88
CA LEU A 124 0.37 13.77 1.93
C LEU A 124 0.34 14.45 0.55
N ASP A 125 1.52 14.62 -0.07
CA ASP A 125 1.64 15.23 -1.42
C ASP A 125 1.14 14.25 -2.48
N ASP A 126 -0.10 14.43 -2.93
CA ASP A 126 -0.78 13.58 -3.91
C ASP A 126 0.02 13.37 -5.20
N ARG A 127 0.68 14.43 -5.69
CA ARG A 127 1.48 14.35 -6.92
C ARG A 127 2.70 13.45 -6.75
N ARG A 128 3.40 13.55 -5.61
CA ARG A 128 4.53 12.64 -5.32
C ARG A 128 4.07 11.20 -5.26
N VAL A 129 2.94 10.96 -4.60
CA VAL A 129 2.41 9.61 -4.44
C VAL A 129 1.94 9.03 -5.78
N ALA A 130 1.19 9.77 -6.58
CA ALA A 130 0.74 9.32 -7.90
C ALA A 130 1.91 8.95 -8.81
N ASN A 131 2.96 9.79 -8.85
CA ASN A 131 4.19 9.48 -9.61
C ASN A 131 4.89 8.24 -9.04
N GLY A 132 4.95 8.11 -7.71
CA GLY A 132 5.48 6.93 -7.04
C GLY A 132 4.72 5.66 -7.43
N ILE A 133 3.39 5.70 -7.48
CA ILE A 133 2.53 4.57 -7.83
C ILE A 133 2.81 4.11 -9.26
N ALA A 134 2.92 5.05 -10.21
CA ALA A 134 3.27 4.74 -11.59
C ALA A 134 4.66 4.07 -11.70
N ASN A 135 5.65 4.62 -10.99
CA ASN A 135 7.02 4.07 -10.96
C ASN A 135 7.05 2.67 -10.33
N ALA A 136 6.38 2.49 -9.19
CA ALA A 136 6.30 1.21 -8.49
C ALA A 136 5.58 0.15 -9.34
N THR A 137 4.52 0.53 -10.05
CA THR A 137 3.79 -0.39 -10.95
C THR A 137 4.70 -0.89 -12.07
N THR A 138 5.53 0.00 -12.64
CA THR A 138 6.51 -0.37 -13.68
C THR A 138 7.61 -1.29 -13.13
N ALA A 139 7.94 -1.16 -11.85
CA ALA A 139 8.97 -1.94 -11.17
C ALA A 139 8.47 -3.27 -10.57
N LEU A 140 7.19 -3.62 -10.71
CA LEU A 140 6.61 -4.84 -10.14
C LEU A 140 7.35 -6.10 -10.60
N SER A 141 7.86 -6.85 -9.63
CA SER A 141 8.69 -8.02 -9.88
C SER A 141 8.43 -9.14 -8.87
N ARG A 142 8.80 -10.39 -9.19
CA ARG A 142 8.77 -11.49 -8.21
C ARG A 142 9.92 -11.40 -7.20
N GLU A 143 10.91 -10.58 -7.49
CA GLU A 143 12.09 -10.35 -6.67
C GLU A 143 11.96 -9.06 -5.84
N GLY A 144 10.92 -8.26 -6.06
CA GLY A 144 10.76 -6.92 -5.43
C GLY A 144 10.23 -6.93 -3.98
N HIS A 145 10.21 -8.07 -3.30
CA HIS A 145 9.70 -8.16 -1.92
C HIS A 145 10.57 -7.41 -0.92
N ASP A 146 11.89 -7.44 -1.08
CA ASP A 146 12.83 -6.75 -0.17
C ASP A 146 12.66 -5.23 -0.25
N ASP A 147 12.55 -4.69 -1.47
CA ASP A 147 12.33 -3.26 -1.66
C ASP A 147 10.96 -2.83 -1.16
N ALA A 148 9.91 -3.63 -1.38
CA ALA A 148 8.59 -3.37 -0.81
C ALA A 148 8.61 -3.37 0.72
N ALA A 149 9.31 -4.32 1.35
CA ALA A 149 9.46 -4.38 2.81
C ALA A 149 10.22 -3.16 3.35
N ARG A 150 11.29 -2.73 2.67
CA ARG A 150 12.07 -1.53 3.04
C ARG A 150 11.28 -0.24 2.85
N ALA A 151 10.39 -0.18 1.86
CA ALA A 151 9.60 0.99 1.55
C ALA A 151 8.54 1.33 2.60
N ILE A 152 8.07 0.35 3.37
CA ILE A 152 7.06 0.57 4.42
C ILE A 152 7.65 0.95 5.78
N LEU A 153 8.98 0.89 5.93
CA LEU A 153 9.66 1.18 7.20
C LEU A 153 9.60 2.67 7.55
N THR A 154 9.55 2.92 8.86
CA THR A 154 9.62 4.25 9.47
C THR A 154 10.86 4.36 10.36
N THR A 155 10.74 4.04 11.65
CA THR A 155 11.84 4.02 12.64
C THR A 155 12.33 2.61 12.94
N ASP A 156 11.96 1.65 12.10
CA ASP A 156 12.36 0.26 12.19
C ASP A 156 13.89 0.13 12.13
N ILE A 157 14.43 -0.83 12.88
CA ILE A 157 15.89 -1.05 13.06
C ILE A 157 16.40 -2.31 12.33
N GLY A 158 15.61 -2.83 11.37
CA GLY A 158 15.87 -4.06 10.62
C GLY A 158 16.74 -3.86 9.39
#